data_AF-A0A6N6JP71-F1
#
_entry.id   AF-A0A6N6JP71-F1
#
_cell.length_a   1.000
_cell.length_b   1.000
_cell.length_c   1.000
_cell.angle_alpha   90.00
_cell.angle_beta   90.00
_cell.angle_gamma   90.00
#
_symmetry.space_group_name_H-M   'P 1'
#
loop_
_entity.id
_entity.type
_entity.pdbx_description
1 polymer ?
#
loop_
_entity_poly.entity_id
_entity_poly.type
_entity_poly.pdbx_seq_one_letter_code
_entity_poly.pdbx_strand_id
1 'polypeptide(L)' 'MPQANILIVDDERLIRWSLKARLEQDGCSVSEAESGERAIMAL' A
#
# COMPACT_ATOMS: atom_id res chain seq x y z
N MET A 1 1.45 -16.13 -1.12
CA MET A 1 0.19 -15.82 -0.43
C MET A 1 -0.91 -15.74 -1.48
N PRO A 2 -2.22 -15.93 -1.17
CA PRO A 2 -3.25 -15.66 -2.17
C PRO A 2 -3.12 -14.21 -2.64
N GLN A 3 -3.34 -13.97 -3.94
CA GLN A 3 -3.28 -12.65 -4.53
C GLN A 3 -4.31 -11.74 -3.86
N ALA A 4 -3.82 -10.81 -3.03
CA ALA A 4 -4.63 -9.90 -2.23
C ALA A 4 -4.45 -8.47 -2.72
N ASN A 5 -5.52 -7.69 -2.63
CA ASN A 5 -5.49 -6.25 -2.87
C ASN A 5 -5.25 -5.55 -1.53
N ILE A 6 -4.14 -4.81 -1.43
CA ILE A 6 -3.68 -4.19 -0.19
C ILE A 6 -3.61 -2.67 -0.38
N LEU A 7 -4.17 -1.92 0.57
CA LEU A 7 -4.00 -0.47 0.69
C LEU A 7 -3.09 -0.16 1.87
N ILE A 8 -1.96 0.50 1.60
CA ILE A 8 -1.02 0.97 2.61
C ILE A 8 -1.32 2.44 2.91
N VAL A 9 -1.50 2.76 4.18
CA VAL A 9 -1.74 4.13 4.66
C VAL A 9 -0.69 4.49 5.68
N ASP A 10 0.20 5.40 5.32
CA ASP A 10 1.30 5.86 6.17
C ASP A 10 1.74 7.23 5.66
N ASP A 11 2.10 8.18 6.53
CA ASP A 11 2.53 9.52 6.11
C ASP A 11 3.98 9.53 5.59
N GLU A 12 4.79 8.56 5.98
CA GLU A 12 6.19 8.47 5.59
C GLU A 12 6.39 7.73 4.25
N ARG A 13 6.92 8.45 3.25
CA ARG A 13 7.12 7.91 1.90
C ARG A 13 8.06 6.71 1.83
N LEU A 14 9.12 6.69 2.64
CA LEU A 14 10.10 5.59 2.63
C LEU A 14 9.47 4.29 3.13
N ILE A 15 8.63 4.38 4.16
CA ILE A 15 7.88 3.24 4.70
C ILE A 15 6.92 2.70 3.65
N ARG A 16 6.06 3.55 3.06
CA ARG A 16 5.12 3.12 1.99
C ARG A 16 5.82 2.42 0.83
N TRP A 17 6.91 3.01 0.34
CA TRP A 17 7.68 2.45 -0.77
C TRP A 17 8.27 1.07 -0.43
N SER A 18 8.88 0.93 0.75
CA SER A 18 9.49 -0.34 1.18
C SER A 18 8.46 -1.46 1.34
N LEU A 19 7.31 -1.15 1.93
CA LEU A 19 6.21 -2.10 2.11
C LEU A 19 5.61 -2.53 0.78
N LYS A 20 5.36 -1.57 -0.12
CA LYS A 20 4.86 -1.86 -1.46
C LYS A 20 5.79 -2.78 -2.24
N ALA A 21 7.08 -2.43 -2.30
CA ALA A 21 8.06 -3.24 -3.03
C ALA A 21 8.09 -4.69 -2.53
N ARG A 22 8.00 -4.90 -1.21
CA ARG A 22 7.97 -6.24 -0.63
C ARG A 22 6.68 -7.00 -0.94
N LEU A 23 5.53 -6.34 -0.80
CA LEU A 23 4.23 -6.98 -1.02
C LEU A 23 3.98 -7.29 -2.51
N GLU A 24 4.45 -6.43 -3.42
CA GLU A 24 4.42 -6.70 -4.85
C GLU A 24 5.33 -7.88 -5.24
N GLN A 25 6.51 -8.02 -4.61
CA GLN A 25 7.36 -9.20 -4.76
C GLN A 25 6.68 -10.49 -4.29
N ASP A 26 5.82 -10.40 -3.27
CA ASP A 26 5.03 -11.51 -2.75
C ASP A 26 3.77 -11.80 -3.62
N GLY A 27 3.57 -11.04 -4.70
CA GLY A 27 2.49 -11.22 -5.69
C GLY A 27 1.19 -10.49 -5.35
N CYS A 28 1.20 -9.58 -4.39
CA CYS A 28 0.03 -8.77 -4.04
C CYS A 28 -0.15 -7.57 -4.99
N SER A 29 -1.38 -7.11 -5.15
CA SER A 29 -1.68 -5.84 -5.80
C SER A 29 -1.78 -4.75 -4.74
N VAL A 30 -0.93 -3.72 -4.82
CA VAL A 30 -0.74 -2.76 -3.74
C VAL A 30 -1.06 -1.35 -4.19
N SER A 31 -1.84 -0.63 -3.39
CA SER A 31 -2.11 0.80 -3.51
C SER A 31 -1.60 1.54 -2.29
N GLU A 32 -1.27 2.82 -2.45
CA GLU A 32 -0.65 3.66 -1.41
C GLU A 32 -1.49 4.91 -1.18
N ALA A 33 -1.59 5.33 0.08
CA ALA A 33 -2.15 6.60 0.48
C ALA A 33 -1.26 7.25 1.55
N GLU A 34 -1.02 8.56 1.40
CA GLU A 34 -0.18 9.35 2.31
C GLU A 34 -0.93 9.88 3.54
N SER A 35 -2.25 9.74 3.57
CA SER A 35 -3.10 10.18 4.67
C SER A 35 -4.39 9.38 4.71
N GLY A 36 -5.10 9.45 5.84
CA GLY A 36 -6.41 8.80 5.99
C GLY A 36 -7.45 9.31 4.99
N GLU A 37 -7.47 10.61 4.72
CA GLU A 37 -8.40 11.20 3.74
C GLU A 37 -8.15 10.65 2.34
N ARG A 38 -6.87 10.56 1.94
CA ARG A 38 -6.46 10.01 0.64
C ARG A 38 -6.77 8.52 0.55
N ALA A 39 -6.64 7.79 1.66
CA ALA A 39 -6.98 6.37 1.74
C ALA A 39 -8.48 6.14 1.51
N ILE A 40 -9.34 6.94 2.15
CA ILE A 40 -10.79 6.86 1.98
C ILE A 40 -11.20 7.18 0.54
N MET A 41 -10.56 8.15 -0.12
CA MET A 41 -10.82 8.46 -1.54
C MET A 41 -10.37 7.34 -2.50
N ALA A 42 -9.52 6.42 -2.05
CA ALA A 42 -8.98 5.32 -2.84
C ALA A 42 -9.74 3.99 -2.65
N LEU A 43 -10.76 3.96 -1.78
CA LEU A 43 -11.71 2.84 -1.62
C LEU A 43 -12.75 2.83 -2.74
#